data_AF-A0A645GDC5-F1
#
_entry.id   AF-A0A645GDC5-F1
#
_cell.length_a   1.000
_cell.length_b   1.000
_cell.length_c   1.000
_cell.angle_alpha   90.00
_cell.angle_beta   90.00
_cell.angle_gamma   90.00
#
_symmetry.space_group_name_H-M   'P 1'
#
loop_
_entity.id
_entity.type
_entity.pdbx_description
1 polymer ?
#
loop_
_entity_poly.entity_id
_entity_poly.type
_entity_poly.pdbx_seq_one_letter_code
_entity_poly.pdbx_strand_id
1 'polypeptide(L)'
;MLLQPVSLAINMYGHYRWTHPKEGEQNQKNQLKITLMTNRERIGAVVLILVIAFIWGMFLSEIHNVFPDVFRQARTPYLDAFVTIVILAAQYLSAQKKLECWAAWFTVNITNITLYILAGLVFMPMVSASYLVLAFFGFSMWQKQWKANN
;
A
#
# COMPACT_ATOMS: atom_id res chain seq x y z
N MET A 1 -8.91 12.44 1.56
CA MET A 1 -7.93 13.45 1.06
C MET A 1 -6.63 13.49 1.87
N LEU A 2 -6.62 13.05 3.14
CA LEU A 2 -5.40 13.02 3.99
C LEU A 2 -4.31 12.02 3.54
N LEU A 3 -4.65 11.05 2.67
CA LEU A 3 -3.71 10.05 2.16
C LEU A 3 -2.64 10.63 1.22
N GLN A 4 -2.98 11.63 0.40
CA GLN A 4 -2.14 12.06 -0.72
C GLN A 4 -0.80 12.70 -0.30
N PRO A 5 -0.74 13.60 0.70
CA PRO A 5 0.54 14.18 1.14
C PRO A 5 1.51 13.12 1.69
N VAL A 6 1.00 12.16 2.46
CA VAL A 6 1.80 11.06 3.01
C VAL A 6 2.31 10.15 1.90
N SER A 7 1.43 9.80 0.95
CA SER A 7 1.78 9.05 -0.25
C SER A 7 2.88 9.73 -1.07
N LEU A 8 2.81 11.06 -1.24
CA LEU A 8 3.83 11.81 -1.96
C LEU A 8 5.19 11.69 -1.27
N ALA A 9 5.24 11.87 0.05
CA ALA A 9 6.47 11.73 0.83
C ALA A 9 7.08 10.32 0.71
N ILE A 10 6.26 9.26 0.79
CA ILE A 10 6.71 7.88 0.62
C ILE A 10 7.27 7.65 -0.80
N ASN A 11 6.62 8.19 -1.82
CA ASN A 11 7.08 8.03 -3.20
C ASN A 11 8.41 8.77 -3.45
N MET A 12 8.59 9.98 -2.91
CA MET A 12 9.86 10.70 -2.98
C MET A 12 10.98 9.92 -2.28
N TYR A 13 10.68 9.39 -1.09
CA TYR A 13 11.60 8.50 -0.36
C TYR A 13 11.94 7.23 -1.14
N GLY A 14 10.94 6.59 -1.75
CA GLY A 14 11.14 5.39 -2.57
C GLY A 14 12.03 5.65 -3.77
N HIS A 15 11.80 6.76 -4.48
CA HIS A 15 12.66 7.16 -5.58
C HIS A 15 14.13 7.35 -5.15
N TYR A 16 14.34 8.02 -4.01
CA TYR A 16 15.67 8.18 -3.43
C TYR A 16 16.31 6.83 -3.07
N ARG A 17 15.57 5.93 -2.39
CA ARG A 17 16.08 4.59 -2.02
C ARG A 17 16.41 3.71 -3.21
N TRP A 18 15.66 3.82 -4.30
CA TRP A 18 15.91 3.04 -5.51
C TRP A 18 17.18 3.46 -6.24
N THR A 19 17.51 4.75 -6.16
CA THR A 19 18.68 5.36 -6.82
C THR A 19 19.93 5.37 -5.93
N HIS A 20 19.77 5.28 -4.60
CA HIS A 20 20.86 5.27 -3.62
C HIS A 20 20.85 3.99 -2.75
N PRO A 21 21.02 2.81 -3.36
CA PRO A 21 21.17 1.55 -2.63
C PRO A 21 22.49 1.54 -1.84
N LYS A 22 22.47 1.05 -0.59
CA LYS A 22 23.68 0.90 0.23
C LYS A 22 24.60 -0.18 -0.34
N GLU A 23 25.88 -0.13 0.01
CA GLU A 23 26.83 -1.21 -0.31
C GLU A 23 26.30 -2.55 0.24
N GLY A 24 26.26 -3.58 -0.60
CA GLY A 24 25.67 -4.89 -0.30
C GLY A 24 24.18 -5.05 -0.64
N GLU A 25 23.41 -3.96 -0.81
CA GLU A 25 21.99 -3.99 -1.22
C GLU A 25 21.80 -3.88 -2.75
N GLN A 26 22.89 -3.78 -3.50
CA GLN A 26 22.93 -3.52 -4.94
C GLN A 26 22.94 -4.79 -5.78
N ASN A 27 22.08 -4.85 -6.79
CA ASN A 27 22.14 -5.89 -7.81
C ASN A 27 23.33 -5.65 -8.77
N GLN A 28 23.62 -6.61 -9.67
CA GLN A 28 24.64 -6.54 -10.72
C GLN A 28 24.54 -5.29 -11.62
N LYS A 29 23.41 -4.59 -11.60
CA LYS A 29 23.15 -3.33 -12.33
C LYS A 29 23.19 -2.07 -11.45
N ASN A 30 23.78 -2.14 -10.24
CA ASN A 30 23.79 -1.06 -9.23
C ASN A 30 22.40 -0.54 -8.82
N GLN A 31 21.38 -1.38 -8.95
CA GLN A 31 20.01 -1.06 -8.54
C GLN A 31 19.67 -1.76 -7.22
N LEU A 32 18.81 -1.17 -6.39
CA LEU A 32 18.32 -1.81 -5.17
C LEU A 32 17.77 -3.22 -5.49
N LYS A 33 18.24 -4.25 -4.78
CA LYS A 33 17.77 -5.63 -4.92
C LYS A 33 16.33 -5.77 -4.41
N ILE A 34 15.56 -6.61 -5.07
CA ILE A 34 14.27 -7.06 -4.52
C ILE A 34 14.58 -8.02 -3.39
N THR A 35 13.91 -7.86 -2.26
CA THR A 35 14.10 -8.72 -1.09
C THR A 35 12.76 -9.23 -0.58
N LEU A 36 12.80 -10.32 0.18
CA LEU A 36 11.66 -10.84 0.91
C LEU A 36 11.70 -10.36 2.37
N MET A 37 10.54 -10.32 2.98
CA MET A 37 10.41 -10.22 4.42
C MET A 37 10.48 -11.62 5.03
N THR A 38 11.11 -11.72 6.19
CA THR A 38 11.03 -12.92 7.02
C THR A 38 9.61 -13.12 7.55
N ASN A 39 9.25 -14.35 7.92
CA ASN A 39 7.90 -14.62 8.44
C ASN A 39 7.58 -13.81 9.72
N ARG A 40 8.58 -13.52 10.56
CA ARG A 40 8.41 -12.66 11.74
C ARG A 40 8.08 -11.23 11.36
N GLU A 41 8.79 -10.66 10.39
CA GLU A 41 8.51 -9.31 9.88
C GLU A 41 7.15 -9.24 9.20
N ARG A 42 6.73 -10.28 8.47
CA ARG A 42 5.40 -10.35 7.84
C ARG A 42 4.29 -10.30 8.90
N ILE A 43 4.39 -11.13 9.94
CA ILE A 43 3.42 -11.14 11.04
C ILE A 43 3.42 -9.78 11.75
N GLY A 44 4.60 -9.25 12.06
CA GLY A 44 4.75 -7.92 12.68
C GLY A 44 4.11 -6.81 11.85
N ALA A 45 4.30 -6.83 10.53
CA ALA A 45 3.69 -5.86 9.62
C ALA A 45 2.16 -5.98 9.58
N VAL A 46 1.61 -7.20 9.53
CA VAL A 46 0.15 -7.42 9.56
C VAL A 46 -0.44 -6.90 10.87
N VAL A 47 0.16 -7.25 12.02
CA VAL A 47 -0.29 -6.77 13.33
C VAL A 47 -0.22 -5.24 13.39
N LEU A 48 0.88 -4.65 12.93
CA LEU A 48 1.04 -3.20 12.92
C LEU A 48 -0.02 -2.51 12.04
N ILE A 49 -0.29 -3.04 10.85
CA ILE A 49 -1.32 -2.53 9.95
C ILE A 49 -2.69 -2.55 10.64
N LEU A 50 -3.05 -3.66 11.30
CA LEU A 50 -4.34 -3.80 11.99
C LEU A 50 -4.46 -2.84 13.17
N VAL A 51 -3.41 -2.69 13.98
CA VAL A 51 -3.40 -1.78 15.13
C VAL A 51 -3.53 -0.33 14.67
N ILE A 52 -2.74 0.10 13.67
CA ILE A 52 -2.82 1.46 13.15
C ILE A 52 -4.18 1.70 12.49
N ALA A 53 -4.70 0.75 11.72
CA ALA A 53 -6.03 0.86 11.12
C ALA A 53 -7.13 1.00 12.17
N PHE A 54 -7.04 0.28 13.29
CA PHE A 54 -7.98 0.39 14.38
C PHE A 54 -7.92 1.77 15.07
N ILE A 55 -6.72 2.24 15.41
CA ILE A 55 -6.51 3.58 16.00
C ILE A 55 -7.00 4.67 15.05
N TRP A 56 -6.67 4.56 13.77
CA TRP A 56 -7.11 5.50 12.75
C TRP A 56 -8.62 5.46 12.52
N GLY A 57 -9.23 4.27 12.62
CA GLY A 57 -10.69 4.10 12.56
C GLY A 57 -11.41 4.79 13.70
N MET A 58 -10.89 4.66 14.94
CA MET A 58 -11.40 5.40 16.11
C MET A 58 -11.24 6.92 15.92
N PHE A 59 -10.10 7.36 15.37
CA PHE A 59 -9.90 8.78 15.08
C PHE A 59 -10.90 9.29 14.03
N LEU A 60 -11.12 8.54 12.94
CA LEU A 60 -12.09 8.89 11.90
C LEU A 60 -13.55 8.86 12.38
N SER A 61 -13.90 8.05 13.38
CA SER A 61 -15.26 8.07 13.94
C SER A 61 -15.51 9.33 14.77
N GLU A 62 -14.50 9.82 15.49
CA GLU A 62 -14.63 10.98 16.38
C GLU A 62 -14.36 12.33 15.67
N ILE A 63 -13.66 12.34 14.54
CA ILE A 63 -13.26 13.59 13.88
C ILE A 63 -14.45 14.45 13.42
N HIS A 64 -15.59 13.84 13.10
CA HIS A 64 -16.82 14.55 12.74
C HIS A 64 -17.40 15.34 13.92
N ASN A 65 -17.23 14.84 15.16
CA ASN A 65 -17.69 15.51 16.38
C ASN A 65 -16.85 16.76 16.70
N VAL A 66 -15.58 16.77 16.29
CA VAL A 66 -14.64 17.87 16.56
C VAL A 66 -14.66 18.93 15.46
N PHE A 67 -14.83 18.54 14.20
CA PHE A 67 -14.80 19.44 13.05
C PHE A 67 -15.93 19.16 12.03
N PRO A 68 -17.20 19.46 12.39
CA PRO A 68 -18.36 19.12 11.56
C PRO A 68 -18.40 19.85 10.21
N ASP A 69 -17.86 21.07 10.14
CA ASP A 69 -17.87 21.88 8.90
C ASP A 69 -16.84 21.41 7.86
N VAL A 70 -15.83 20.65 8.29
CA VAL A 70 -14.71 20.20 7.43
C VAL A 70 -14.82 18.72 7.09
N PHE A 71 -15.27 17.88 8.03
CA PHE A 71 -15.35 16.44 7.85
C PHE A 71 -16.79 15.94 7.89
N ARG A 72 -17.25 15.39 6.77
CA ARG A 72 -18.56 14.70 6.71
C ARG A 72 -18.47 13.34 7.39
N GLN A 73 -19.56 12.91 8.01
CA GLN A 73 -19.64 11.61 8.68
C GLN A 73 -19.21 10.48 7.72
N ALA A 74 -18.15 9.76 8.10
CA ALA A 74 -17.67 8.63 7.33
C ALA A 74 -18.72 7.51 7.40
N ARG A 75 -19.10 6.97 6.23
CA ARG A 75 -20.09 5.88 6.16
C ARG A 75 -19.52 4.56 6.68
N THR A 76 -18.21 4.36 6.50
CA THR A 76 -17.47 3.14 6.86
C THR A 76 -16.08 3.48 7.41
N PRO A 77 -15.95 4.17 8.55
CA PRO A 77 -14.69 4.74 9.04
C PRO A 77 -13.59 3.69 9.25
N TYR A 78 -13.93 2.52 9.78
CA TYR A 78 -12.97 1.43 10.01
C TYR A 78 -12.46 0.81 8.71
N LEU A 79 -13.34 0.65 7.72
CA LEU A 79 -12.95 0.08 6.42
C LEU A 79 -12.10 1.07 5.63
N ASP A 80 -12.47 2.34 5.64
CA ASP A 80 -11.70 3.42 5.01
C ASP A 80 -10.32 3.57 5.67
N ALA A 81 -10.26 3.46 7.00
CA ALA A 81 -9.02 3.44 7.74
C ALA A 81 -8.14 2.25 7.33
N PHE A 82 -8.70 1.04 7.31
CA PHE A 82 -7.98 -0.16 6.91
C PHE A 82 -7.41 -0.02 5.49
N VAL A 83 -8.23 0.35 4.51
CA VAL A 83 -7.77 0.53 3.12
C VAL A 83 -6.67 1.59 3.04
N THR A 84 -6.80 2.70 3.77
CA THR A 84 -5.78 3.76 3.83
C THR A 84 -4.44 3.24 4.34
N ILE A 85 -4.44 2.51 5.47
CA ILE A 85 -3.20 1.98 6.05
C ILE A 85 -2.58 0.91 5.16
N VAL A 86 -3.39 0.05 4.52
CA VAL A 86 -2.87 -0.95 3.57
C VAL A 86 -2.25 -0.27 2.35
N ILE A 87 -2.82 0.83 1.83
CA ILE A 87 -2.22 1.60 0.74
C ILE A 87 -0.86 2.16 1.15
N LEU A 88 -0.77 2.79 2.32
CA LEU A 88 0.49 3.34 2.83
C LEU A 88 1.55 2.24 3.03
N ALA A 89 1.14 1.09 3.56
CA ALA A 89 2.02 -0.07 3.69
C ALA A 89 2.49 -0.60 2.33
N ALA A 90 1.59 -0.69 1.34
CA ALA A 90 1.93 -1.12 -0.01
C ALA A 90 2.96 -0.18 -0.67
N GLN A 91 2.76 1.14 -0.53
CA GLN A 91 3.69 2.16 -1.03
C GLN A 91 5.05 2.08 -0.34
N TYR A 92 5.07 1.95 0.99
CA TYR A 92 6.31 1.85 1.75
C TYR A 92 7.09 0.57 1.41
N LEU A 93 6.41 -0.58 1.34
CA LEU A 93 7.04 -1.83 0.95
C LEU A 93 7.57 -1.79 -0.49
N SER A 94 6.85 -1.12 -1.40
CA SER A 94 7.29 -0.89 -2.78
C SER A 94 8.53 0.01 -2.83
N ALA A 95 8.56 1.08 -2.02
CA ALA A 95 9.72 1.95 -1.85
C ALA A 95 10.97 1.20 -1.39
N GLN A 96 10.81 0.15 -0.56
CA GLN A 96 11.91 -0.72 -0.11
C GLN A 96 12.19 -1.92 -1.04
N LYS A 97 11.51 -2.03 -2.19
CA LYS A 97 11.54 -3.19 -3.09
C LYS A 97 11.29 -4.54 -2.40
N LYS A 98 10.35 -4.57 -1.44
CA LYS A 98 9.87 -5.82 -0.84
C LYS A 98 8.82 -6.48 -1.73
N LEU A 99 8.95 -7.78 -1.99
CA LEU A 99 8.00 -8.49 -2.87
C LEU A 99 6.58 -8.54 -2.28
N GLU A 100 6.47 -8.54 -0.95
CA GLU A 100 5.20 -8.54 -0.21
C GLU A 100 4.35 -7.29 -0.49
N CYS A 101 4.92 -6.21 -1.05
CA CYS A 101 4.14 -5.04 -1.46
C CYS A 101 3.02 -5.40 -2.45
N TRP A 102 3.25 -6.39 -3.32
CA TRP A 102 2.25 -6.82 -4.30
C TRP A 102 1.03 -7.47 -3.64
N ALA A 103 1.21 -8.21 -2.53
CA ALA A 103 0.09 -8.76 -1.75
C ALA A 103 -0.80 -7.65 -1.16
N ALA A 104 -0.18 -6.57 -0.68
CA ALA A 104 -0.92 -5.38 -0.23
C ALA A 104 -1.63 -4.69 -1.40
N TRP A 105 -0.98 -4.53 -2.56
CA TRP A 105 -1.62 -3.97 -3.76
C TRP A 105 -2.79 -4.82 -4.27
N PHE A 106 -2.71 -6.15 -4.22
CA PHE A 106 -3.83 -7.02 -4.55
C PHE A 106 -5.01 -6.79 -3.60
N THR A 107 -4.73 -6.72 -2.29
CA THR A 107 -5.74 -6.49 -1.26
C THR A 107 -6.46 -5.15 -1.48
N VAL A 108 -5.71 -4.07 -1.76
CA VAL A 108 -6.26 -2.75 -2.05
C VAL A 108 -7.14 -2.78 -3.30
N ASN A 109 -6.64 -3.34 -4.41
CA ASN A 109 -7.36 -3.31 -5.67
C ASN A 109 -8.65 -4.15 -5.61
N ILE A 110 -8.61 -5.33 -4.98
CA ILE A 110 -9.81 -6.17 -4.78
C ILE A 110 -10.84 -5.43 -3.93
N THR A 111 -10.40 -4.83 -2.81
CA THR A 111 -11.29 -4.07 -1.91
C THR A 111 -11.92 -2.88 -2.64
N ASN A 112 -11.13 -2.14 -3.42
CA ASN A 112 -11.60 -1.01 -4.21
C ASN A 112 -12.62 -1.44 -5.28
N ILE A 113 -12.38 -2.54 -5.99
CA ILE A 113 -13.34 -3.07 -6.97
C ILE A 113 -14.68 -3.36 -6.29
N THR A 114 -14.67 -4.08 -5.16
CA THR A 114 -15.89 -4.39 -4.40
C THR A 114 -16.60 -3.13 -3.93
N LEU A 115 -15.88 -2.18 -3.32
CA LEU A 115 -16.46 -0.94 -2.80
C LEU A 115 -17.04 -0.06 -3.90
N TYR A 116 -16.36 0.06 -5.04
CA TYR A 116 -16.83 0.88 -6.14
C TYR A 116 -18.06 0.28 -6.84
N ILE A 117 -18.14 -1.06 -6.95
CA ILE A 117 -19.35 -1.74 -7.44
C ILE A 117 -20.52 -1.50 -6.49
N LEU A 118 -20.31 -1.66 -5.17
CA LEU A 118 -21.35 -1.41 -4.16
C LEU A 118 -21.79 0.06 -4.12
N ALA A 119 -20.89 0.99 -4.46
CA ALA A 119 -21.18 2.40 -4.60
C ALA A 119 -21.89 2.77 -5.91
N GLY A 120 -22.14 1.81 -6.82
CA GLY A 120 -22.77 2.04 -8.12
C GLY A 120 -21.88 2.76 -9.13
N LEU A 121 -20.57 2.81 -8.90
CA LEU A 121 -19.61 3.46 -9.81
C LEU A 121 -19.22 2.48 -10.92
N VAL A 122 -19.43 2.85 -12.17
CA VAL A 122 -19.13 1.98 -13.32
C VAL A 122 -17.65 2.05 -13.72
N PHE A 123 -17.05 3.24 -13.68
CA PHE A 123 -15.70 3.47 -14.20
C PHE A 123 -14.58 3.10 -13.20
N MET A 124 -14.76 3.42 -11.92
CA MET A 124 -13.73 3.21 -10.89
C MET A 124 -13.34 1.73 -10.64
N PRO A 125 -14.27 0.75 -10.69
CA PRO A 125 -13.90 -0.66 -10.62
C PRO A 125 -13.05 -1.09 -11.83
N MET A 126 -13.33 -0.57 -13.03
CA MET A 126 -12.54 -0.90 -14.23
C MET A 126 -11.09 -0.44 -14.08
N VAL A 127 -10.88 0.78 -13.60
CA VAL A 127 -9.54 1.32 -13.30
C VAL A 127 -8.82 0.46 -12.26
N SER A 128 -9.52 0.09 -11.19
CA SER A 128 -8.96 -0.77 -10.13
C SER A 128 -8.63 -2.18 -10.63
N ALA A 129 -9.44 -2.72 -11.56
CA ALA A 129 -9.16 -4.00 -12.22
C ALA A 129 -7.93 -3.90 -13.14
N SER A 130 -7.75 -2.80 -13.86
CA SER A 130 -6.51 -2.57 -14.63
C SER A 130 -5.28 -2.51 -13.72
N TYR A 131 -5.36 -1.81 -12.58
CA TYR A 131 -4.27 -1.81 -11.59
C TYR A 131 -4.02 -3.19 -10.98
N LEU A 132 -5.07 -3.99 -10.77
CA LEU A 132 -4.93 -5.38 -10.32
C LEU A 132 -4.14 -6.22 -11.32
N VAL A 133 -4.44 -6.09 -12.62
CA VAL A 133 -3.71 -6.77 -13.70
C VAL A 133 -2.25 -6.32 -13.73
N LEU A 134 -1.98 -5.02 -13.61
CA LEU A 134 -0.62 -4.50 -13.52
C LEU A 134 0.13 -5.03 -12.30
N ALA A 135 -0.55 -5.22 -11.16
CA ALA A 135 0.04 -5.80 -9.97
C ALA A 135 0.47 -7.27 -10.21
N PHE A 136 -0.27 -8.05 -11.01
CA PHE A 136 0.14 -9.41 -11.39
C PHE A 136 1.42 -9.41 -12.24
N PHE A 137 1.52 -8.51 -13.21
CA PHE A 137 2.73 -8.36 -14.01
C PHE A 137 3.91 -7.89 -13.18
N GLY A 138 3.70 -6.91 -12.30
CA GLY A 138 4.70 -6.39 -11.38
C GLY A 138 5.25 -7.47 -10.46
N PHE A 139 4.36 -8.25 -9.83
CA PHE A 139 4.73 -9.39 -8.99
C PHE A 139 5.54 -10.42 -9.76
N SER A 140 5.06 -10.83 -10.94
CA SER A 140 5.73 -11.84 -11.78
C SER A 140 7.12 -11.39 -12.22
N MET A 141 7.26 -10.12 -12.61
CA MET A 141 8.55 -9.53 -12.97
C MET A 141 9.51 -9.49 -11.79
N TRP A 142 9.04 -9.05 -10.63
CA TRP A 142 9.88 -8.91 -9.43
C TRP A 142 10.29 -10.28 -8.87
N GLN A 143 9.41 -11.26 -8.94
CA GLN A 143 9.72 -12.63 -8.51
C GLN A 143 10.83 -13.24 -9.39
N LYS A 144 10.78 -13.01 -10.71
CA LYS A 144 11.84 -13.45 -11.64
C LYS A 144 13.17 -12.76 -11.33
N GLN A 145 13.16 -11.45 -11.11
CA GLN A 145 14.37 -10.70 -10.74
C GLN A 145 14.94 -11.15 -9.40
N TRP A 146 14.09 -11.39 -8.40
CA TRP A 146 14.53 -11.89 -7.10
C TRP A 146 15.24 -13.25 -7.23
N LYS A 147 14.66 -14.20 -7.99
CA LYS A 147 15.28 -15.51 -8.26
C LYS A 147 16.57 -15.46 -9.07
N ALA A 148 16.78 -14.41 -9.86
CA ALA A 148 17.99 -14.27 -10.68
C ALA A 148 19.16 -13.64 -9.90
N ASN A 149 18.88 -12.93 -8.80
CA ASN A 149 19.88 -12.18 -8.03
C ASN A 149 20.26 -12.85 -6.70
N ASN A 150 19.58 -13.95 -6.35
CA ASN A 150 19.80 -14.80 -5.18
C ASN A 150 20.07 -16.23 -5.66
#